data_AF-A0A3S5HUD6-F1
#
_entry.id   AF-A0A3S5HUD6-F1
#
_cell.length_a   1.000
_cell.length_b   1.000
_cell.length_c   1.000
_cell.angle_alpha   90.00
_cell.angle_beta   90.00
_cell.angle_gamma   90.00
#
_symmetry.space_group_name_H-M   'P 1'
#
loop_
_entity.id
_entity.type
_entity.pdbx_description
1 polymer ?
#
loop_
_entity_poly.entity_id
_entity_poly.type
_entity_poly.pdbx_seq_one_letter_code
_entity_poly.pdbx_strand_id
1 'polypeptide(L)'
;VKFSKELVIACAQVAPSKREPEEELTPIQEKLVKKMSPHAFPFTFQFPEMAPCSVTLQPGEDDQGKPLGVEYYVKCWVGSSEEDRGHRRSTVQLAIKKLQFAPA
;
A
#
# COMPACT_ATOMS: atom_id res chain seq x y z
N VAL A 1 16.73 2.13 22.17
CA VAL A 1 16.88 1.25 20.98
C VAL A 1 15.88 1.70 19.93
N LYS A 2 16.32 2.16 18.75
CA LYS A 2 15.41 2.53 17.66
C LYS A 2 15.14 1.28 16.83
N PHE A 3 14.05 0.57 17.15
CA PHE A 3 13.63 -0.62 16.39
C PHE A 3 12.59 -0.22 15.35
N SER A 4 12.85 -0.55 14.09
CA SER A 4 11.90 -0.40 12.99
C SER A 4 12.08 -1.59 12.07
N LYS A 5 10.98 -2.24 11.73
CA LYS A 5 10.95 -3.37 10.81
C LYS A 5 9.98 -3.05 9.68
N GLU A 6 10.51 -2.95 8.47
CA GLU A 6 9.71 -2.82 7.25
C GLU A 6 9.38 -4.23 6.74
N LEU A 7 8.12 -4.44 6.38
CA LEU A 7 7.60 -5.71 5.88
C LEU A 7 6.80 -5.45 4.61
N VAL A 8 7.11 -6.20 3.55
CA VAL A 8 6.30 -6.19 2.33
C VAL A 8 5.24 -7.27 2.48
N ILE A 9 3.98 -6.85 2.41
CA ILE A 9 2.81 -7.71 2.62
C ILE A 9 2.34 -8.29 1.29
N ALA A 10 2.34 -7.45 0.26
CA ALA A 10 2.02 -7.80 -1.10
C ALA A 10 2.81 -6.90 -2.04
N CYS A 11 3.19 -7.46 -3.19
CA CYS A 11 3.83 -6.74 -4.28
C CYS A 11 3.26 -7.28 -5.59
N ALA A 12 2.93 -6.38 -6.51
CA ALA A 12 2.37 -6.76 -7.81
C ALA A 12 2.84 -5.77 -8.87
N GLN A 13 3.08 -6.28 -10.08
CA GLN A 13 3.36 -5.46 -11.24
C GLN A 13 2.07 -4.86 -11.79
N VAL A 14 1.94 -3.54 -11.74
CA VAL A 14 0.75 -2.81 -12.21
C VAL A 14 0.82 -2.50 -13.71
N ALA A 15 2.01 -2.13 -14.21
CA ALA A 15 2.26 -1.85 -15.61
C ALA A 15 3.64 -2.38 -16.04
N PRO A 16 3.78 -3.02 -17.22
CA PRO A 16 2.70 -3.51 -18.09
C PRO A 16 1.77 -4.48 -17.35
N SER A 17 0.47 -4.42 -17.65
CA SER A 17 -0.54 -5.22 -16.94
C SER A 17 -0.24 -6.71 -17.13
N LYS A 18 -0.02 -7.43 -16.02
CA LYS A 18 -0.01 -8.90 -15.96
C LYS A 18 -1.39 -9.48 -15.63
N ARG A 19 -2.39 -8.61 -15.50
CA ARG A 19 -3.72 -8.97 -15.03
C ARG A 19 -4.42 -9.89 -16.02
N GLU A 20 -4.98 -10.98 -15.53
CA GLU A 20 -5.77 -11.89 -16.36
C GLU A 20 -7.08 -11.22 -16.77
N PRO A 21 -7.61 -11.48 -17.99
CA PRO A 21 -8.85 -10.86 -18.48
C PRO A 21 -10.08 -11.15 -17.60
N GLU A 22 -10.02 -12.22 -16.80
CA GLU A 22 -11.11 -12.68 -15.94
C GLU A 22 -11.17 -11.94 -14.60
N GLU A 23 -10.16 -11.14 -14.24
CA GLU A 23 -10.20 -10.37 -13.00
C GLU A 23 -11.18 -9.20 -13.10
N GLU A 24 -12.33 -9.35 -12.45
CA GLU A 24 -13.37 -8.33 -12.40
C GLU A 24 -12.86 -7.00 -11.81
N LEU A 25 -13.33 -5.91 -12.40
CA LEU A 25 -13.08 -4.56 -11.90
C LEU A 25 -14.14 -4.20 -10.87
N THR A 26 -13.72 -3.51 -9.80
CA THR A 26 -14.70 -2.84 -8.93
C THR A 26 -15.39 -1.71 -9.70
N PRO A 27 -16.64 -1.34 -9.35
CA PRO A 27 -17.35 -0.25 -10.02
C PRO A 27 -16.61 1.10 -10.03
N ILE A 28 -15.73 1.33 -9.04
CA ILE A 28 -14.88 2.53 -9.01
C ILE A 28 -13.71 2.42 -9.99
N GLN A 29 -13.07 1.25 -10.10
CA GLN A 29 -12.00 1.01 -11.06
C GLN A 29 -12.52 1.16 -12.49
N GLU A 30 -13.69 0.61 -12.82
CA GLU A 30 -14.32 0.78 -14.14
C GLU A 30 -14.48 2.25 -14.54
N LYS A 31 -15.03 3.05 -13.61
CA LYS A 31 -15.23 4.49 -13.83
C LYS A 31 -13.90 5.23 -13.99
N LEU A 32 -12.90 4.91 -13.18
CA LEU A 32 -11.58 5.54 -13.25
C LEU A 32 -10.83 5.17 -14.52
N VAL A 33 -10.84 3.90 -14.91
CA VAL A 33 -10.20 3.42 -16.15
C VAL A 33 -10.84 4.09 -17.38
N LYS A 34 -12.18 4.15 -17.43
CA LYS A 34 -12.89 4.84 -18.51
C LYS A 34 -12.55 6.33 -18.58
N LYS A 35 -12.40 6.99 -17.42
CA LYS A 35 -12.12 8.43 -17.35
C LYS A 35 -10.65 8.77 -17.65
N MET A 36 -9.71 7.92 -17.25
CA MET A 36 -8.26 8.18 -17.29
C MET A 36 -7.53 7.50 -18.46
N SER A 37 -8.26 6.78 -19.32
CA SER A 37 -7.76 6.09 -20.53
C SER A 37 -6.74 6.92 -21.33
N PRO A 38 -5.68 6.33 -21.94
CA PRO A 38 -5.36 4.89 -22.06
C PRO A 38 -4.34 4.35 -21.03
N HIS A 39 -3.86 5.19 -20.10
CA HIS A 39 -2.77 4.84 -19.17
C HIS A 39 -3.27 4.53 -17.74
N ALA A 40 -4.51 4.05 -17.63
CA ALA A 40 -5.13 3.72 -16.37
C ALA A 40 -4.98 2.22 -16.09
N PHE A 41 -4.10 1.87 -15.15
CA PHE A 41 -3.81 0.49 -14.78
C PHE A 41 -4.39 0.20 -13.40
N PRO A 42 -5.50 -0.56 -13.30
CA PRO A 42 -6.12 -0.89 -12.02
C PRO A 42 -5.29 -1.93 -11.26
N PHE A 43 -5.30 -1.83 -9.93
CA PHE A 43 -4.68 -2.79 -9.02
C PHE A 43 -5.57 -2.99 -7.79
N THR A 44 -5.43 -4.14 -7.15
CA THR A 44 -6.14 -4.50 -5.91
C THR A 44 -5.17 -5.24 -4.99
N PHE A 45 -5.16 -4.90 -3.72
CA PHE A 45 -4.45 -5.65 -2.68
C PHE A 45 -5.45 -6.12 -1.63
N GLN A 46 -5.30 -7.35 -1.18
CA GLN A 46 -6.05 -7.90 -0.05
C GLN A 46 -5.13 -7.98 1.15
N PHE A 47 -5.58 -7.48 2.29
CA PHE A 47 -4.85 -7.64 3.54
C PHE A 47 -4.89 -9.11 3.97
N PRO A 48 -3.75 -9.70 4.40
CA PRO A 48 -3.78 -10.99 5.07
C PRO A 48 -4.61 -10.92 6.35
N GLU A 49 -5.27 -12.03 6.69
CA GLU A 49 -6.13 -12.13 7.88
C GLU A 49 -5.38 -11.80 9.17
N MET A 50 -4.12 -12.25 9.28
CA MET A 50 -3.25 -12.02 10.44
C MET A 50 -2.57 -10.64 10.45
N ALA A 51 -2.86 -9.75 9.49
CA ALA A 51 -2.23 -8.43 9.46
C ALA A 51 -2.71 -7.58 10.66
N PRO A 52 -1.82 -7.02 11.49
CA PRO A 52 -2.21 -6.20 12.65
C PRO A 52 -2.97 -4.94 12.24
N CYS A 53 -3.79 -4.36 13.10
CA CYS A 53 -4.41 -3.06 12.82
C CYS A 53 -3.40 -1.92 12.94
N SER A 54 -3.69 -0.79 12.30
CA SER A 54 -2.88 0.41 12.46
C SER A 54 -3.00 0.95 13.88
N VAL A 55 -1.88 1.05 14.59
CA VAL A 55 -1.81 1.55 15.96
C VAL A 55 -0.58 2.41 16.12
N THR A 56 -0.70 3.52 16.83
CA THR A 56 0.42 4.40 17.15
C THR A 56 0.38 4.68 18.65
N LEU A 57 1.48 4.40 19.34
CA LEU A 57 1.68 4.74 20.73
C LEU A 57 1.90 6.25 20.84
N GLN A 58 1.20 6.87 21.78
CA GLN A 58 1.44 8.27 22.08
C GLN A 58 2.79 8.41 22.81
N PRO A 59 3.68 9.29 22.33
CA PRO A 59 4.93 9.56 23.02
C PRO A 59 4.67 10.23 24.37
N GLY A 60 5.55 9.99 25.36
CA GLY A 60 5.56 10.78 26.59
C GLY A 60 6.10 12.19 26.35
N GLU A 61 5.92 13.09 27.31
CA GLU A 61 6.35 14.51 27.19
C GLU A 61 7.85 14.66 26.89
N ASP A 62 8.68 13.77 27.44
CA ASP A 62 10.14 13.76 27.23
C ASP A 62 10.59 12.90 26.03
N ASP A 63 9.65 12.24 25.34
CA ASP A 63 9.98 11.33 24.24
C ASP A 63 10.05 12.07 22.89
N GLN A 64 11.27 12.44 22.49
CA GLN A 64 11.55 13.05 21.18
C GLN A 64 11.75 12.00 20.07
N GLY A 65 11.42 10.74 20.32
CA GLY A 65 11.51 9.65 19.36
C GLY A 65 10.52 9.75 18.21
N LYS A 66 10.71 8.89 17.19
CA LYS A 66 9.64 8.64 16.21
C LYS A 66 8.51 7.87 16.90
N PRO A 67 7.23 8.16 16.57
CA PRO A 67 6.11 7.40 17.12
C PRO A 67 6.30 5.91 16.89
N LEU A 68 6.02 5.11 17.92
CA LEU A 68 6.11 3.66 17.85
C LEU A 68 4.76 3.11 17.44
N GLY A 69 4.72 2.22 16.46
CA GLY A 69 3.46 1.73 15.95
C GLY A 69 3.54 0.87 14.71
N VAL A 70 2.36 0.46 14.25
CA VAL A 70 2.14 -0.24 12.98
C VAL A 70 1.49 0.74 12.01
N GLU A 71 2.19 1.04 10.94
CA GLU A 71 1.72 1.90 9.85
C GLU A 71 1.75 1.12 8.54
N TYR A 72 0.77 1.38 7.67
CA TYR A 72 0.70 0.78 6.35
C TYR A 72 0.89 1.84 5.28
N TYR A 73 1.65 1.46 4.25
CA TYR A 73 1.91 2.30 3.11
C TYR A 73 1.64 1.51 1.83
N VAL A 74 0.93 2.15 0.90
CA VAL A 74 0.88 1.72 -0.49
C VAL A 74 1.97 2.50 -1.22
N LYS A 75 2.95 1.78 -1.75
CA LYS A 75 4.07 2.37 -2.50
C LYS A 75 3.97 1.90 -3.95
N CYS A 76 4.11 2.83 -4.88
CA CYS A 76 4.20 2.56 -6.31
C CYS A 76 5.46 3.22 -6.85
N TRP A 77 6.20 2.50 -7.69
CA TRP A 77 7.40 3.02 -8.33
C TRP A 77 7.56 2.44 -9.73
N VAL A 78 8.35 3.13 -10.54
CA VAL A 78 8.86 2.62 -11.81
C VAL A 78 10.22 1.98 -11.56
N GLY A 79 10.36 0.72 -11.97
CA GLY A 79 11.60 -0.07 -11.88
C GLY A 79 11.79 -0.94 -13.10
N SER A 80 13.02 -1.42 -13.32
CA SER A 80 13.36 -2.28 -14.46
C SER A 80 13.20 -3.77 -14.17
N SER A 81 13.10 -4.15 -12.90
CA SER A 81 12.86 -5.52 -12.42
C SER A 81 12.01 -5.50 -11.15
N GLU A 82 11.46 -6.65 -10.76
CA GLU A 82 10.68 -6.80 -9.51
C GLU A 82 11.54 -6.63 -8.24
N GLU A 83 12.86 -6.81 -8.36
CA GLU A 83 13.84 -6.64 -7.28
C GLU A 83 14.26 -5.18 -7.10
N ASP A 84 13.93 -4.31 -8.05
CA ASP A 84 14.25 -2.89 -8.00
C ASP A 84 13.46 -2.20 -6.88
N ARG A 85 14.16 -1.49 -6.00
CA ARG A 85 13.57 -0.75 -4.89
C ARG A 85 13.00 0.62 -5.28
N GLY A 86 13.14 0.98 -6.55
CA GLY A 86 12.66 2.22 -7.15
C GLY A 86 13.51 3.43 -6.74
N HIS A 87 13.56 4.44 -7.61
CA HIS A 87 14.21 5.71 -7.29
C HIS A 87 13.22 6.65 -6.59
N ARG A 88 13.69 7.47 -5.64
CA ARG A 88 12.83 8.43 -4.91
C ARG A 88 12.02 9.35 -5.83
N ARG A 89 12.59 9.70 -6.99
CA ARG A 89 11.97 10.54 -8.04
C ARG A 89 10.78 9.90 -8.76
N SER A 90 10.74 8.56 -8.80
CA SER A 90 9.71 7.78 -9.48
C SER A 90 8.79 7.05 -8.49
N THR A 91 8.92 7.36 -7.20
CA THR A 91 8.17 6.70 -6.13
C THR A 91 7.06 7.61 -5.62
N VAL A 92 5.85 7.08 -5.57
CA VAL A 92 4.71 7.67 -4.87
C VAL A 92 4.34 6.75 -3.71
N GLN A 93 4.11 7.34 -2.54
CA GLN A 93 3.75 6.61 -1.34
C GLN A 93 2.51 7.24 -0.71
N LEU A 94 1.54 6.41 -0.37
CA LEU A 94 0.30 6.79 0.30
C LEU A 94 0.18 6.03 1.62
N ALA A 95 0.04 6.75 2.73
CA ALA A 95 -0.26 6.16 4.02
C ALA A 95 -1.72 5.71 4.07
N ILE A 96 -1.98 4.49 4.54
CA ILE A 96 -3.33 3.95 4.73
C ILE A 96 -3.47 3.37 6.14
N LYS A 97 -4.72 3.17 6.59
CA LYS A 97 -5.01 2.59 7.90
C LYS A 97 -5.85 1.32 7.78
N LYS A 98 -5.45 0.28 8.49
CA LYS A 98 -6.30 -0.89 8.77
C LYS A 98 -7.00 -0.68 10.10
N LEU A 99 -8.32 -0.58 10.08
CA LEU A 99 -9.15 -0.39 11.28
C LEU A 99 -9.93 -1.68 11.58
N GLN A 100 -10.06 -2.02 12.86
CA GLN A 100 -10.95 -3.08 13.33
C GLN A 100 -12.28 -2.46 13.74
N PHE A 101 -13.36 -2.91 13.12
CA PHE A 101 -14.71 -2.57 13.55
C PHE A 101 -15.21 -3.61 14.56
N ALA A 102 -16.10 -3.19 15.46
CA ALA A 102 -16.80 -4.11 16.34
C ALA A 102 -17.67 -5.07 15.51
N PRO A 103 -17.77 -6.35 15.89
CA PRO A 103 -18.74 -7.24 15.28
C PRO A 103 -20.16 -6.74 15.57
N ALA A 104 -21.04 -6.87 14.57
CA ALA A 104 -22.46 -6.57 14.71
C ALA A 104 -23.19 -7.67 15.50
#